data_AF-A0A7V0JWZ3-F1
#
_entry.id   AF-A0A7V0JWZ3-F1
#
_cell.length_a   1.000
_cell.length_b   1.000
_cell.length_c   1.000
_cell.angle_alpha   90.00
_cell.angle_beta   90.00
_cell.angle_gamma   90.00
#
_symmetry.space_group_name_H-M   'P 1'
#
loop_
_entity.id
_entity.type
_entity.pdbx_description
1 polymer ?
#
loop_
_entity_poly.entity_id
_entity_poly.type
_entity_poly.pdbx_seq_one_letter_code
_entity_poly.pdbx_strand_id
1 'polypeptide(L)' 'MQKVLIHICCAPCLAGSLLALKEIGDYEIEGLFYNPNIHPLDEFKRRQESLKEYLSTMPEIKVYYIDYDPREYFR' A
#
# COMPACT_ATOMS: atom_id res chain seq x y z
N MET A 1 -6.54 11.43 17.96
CA MET A 1 -6.55 11.01 16.54
C MET A 1 -6.33 9.50 16.52
N GLN A 2 -7.18 8.74 15.84
CA GLN A 2 -7.03 7.28 15.76
C GLN A 2 -5.97 6.93 14.71
N LYS A 3 -5.20 5.87 14.95
CA LYS A 3 -4.18 5.37 14.02
C LYS A 3 -4.73 4.24 13.18
N VAL A 4 -4.50 4.30 11.87
CA VAL A 4 -4.94 3.28 10.91
C VAL A 4 -3.75 2.83 10.10
N LEU A 5 -3.53 1.51 10.06
CA LEU A 5 -2.57 0.88 9.16
C LEU A 5 -3.33 0.29 7.96
N ILE A 6 -3.00 0.75 6.76
CA ILE A 6 -3.62 0.28 5.52
C ILE A 6 -2.73 -0.78 4.88
N HIS A 7 -3.29 -1.95 4.60
CA HIS A 7 -2.63 -2.96 3.79
C HIS A 7 -2.80 -2.63 2.30
N ILE A 8 -1.69 -2.57 1.56
CA ILE A 8 -1.63 -2.04 0.21
C ILE A 8 -1.03 -3.10 -0.72
N CYS A 9 -1.71 -3.38 -1.83
CA CYS A 9 -1.17 -4.20 -2.92
C CYS A 9 -0.94 -3.42 -4.22
N CYS A 10 -1.46 -2.20 -4.35
CA CYS A 10 -1.22 -1.26 -5.46
C CYS A 10 -1.62 0.19 -5.07
N ALA A 11 -1.18 1.19 -5.84
CA ALA A 11 -1.48 2.60 -5.57
C ALA A 11 -2.99 2.91 -5.52
N PRO A 12 -3.84 2.37 -6.43
CA PRO A 12 -5.29 2.58 -6.36
C PRO A 12 -5.94 2.07 -5.06
N CYS A 13 -5.41 1.00 -4.45
CA CYS A 13 -5.93 0.53 -3.16
C CYS A 13 -5.74 1.59 -2.08
N LEU A 14 -4.56 2.21 -2.01
CA LEU A 14 -4.32 3.30 -1.05
C LEU A 14 -5.21 4.51 -1.37
N ALA A 15 -5.25 4.95 -2.63
CA ALA A 15 -6.05 6.11 -3.04
C ALA A 15 -7.54 5.96 -2.68
N GLY A 16 -8.13 4.79 -2.98
CA GLY A 16 -9.52 4.49 -2.64
C GLY A 16 -9.76 4.47 -1.12
N SER A 17 -8.85 3.85 -0.36
CA SER A 17 -8.96 3.82 1.10
C SER A 17 -8.84 5.21 1.74
N LEU A 18 -7.94 6.07 1.25
CA LEU A 18 -7.80 7.44 1.73
C LEU A 18 -9.05 8.28 1.48
N LEU A 19 -9.66 8.13 0.29
CA LEU A 19 -10.93 8.81 -0.02
C LEU A 19 -12.03 8.39 0.95
N ALA A 20 -12.22 7.09 1.14
CA ALA A 20 -13.25 6.57 2.05
C ALA A 20 -13.01 6.99 3.51
N LEU A 21 -11.76 6.94 3.98
CA LEU A 21 -11.44 7.33 5.36
C LEU A 21 -11.67 8.83 5.60
N LYS A 22 -11.34 9.67 4.61
CA LYS A 22 -11.58 11.12 4.68
C LYS A 22 -13.06 11.47 4.83
N GLU A 23 -13.97 10.67 4.28
CA GLU A 23 -15.42 10.87 4.44
C GLU A 23 -15.92 10.53 5.86
N ILE A 24 -15.20 9.66 6.57
CA ILE A 24 -15.60 9.17 7.90
C ILE A 24 -15.00 10.04 9.03
N GLY A 25 -13.78 10.56 8.84
CA GLY A 25 -13.15 11.46 9.80
C GLY A 25 -11.63 11.60 9.65
N ASP A 26 -11.00 12.20 10.66
CA ASP A 26 -9.55 12.42 10.69
C ASP A 26 -8.80 11.25 11.35
N TYR A 27 -7.84 10.70 10.61
CA TYR A 27 -7.02 9.57 11.03
C TYR A 27 -5.54 9.83 10.77
N GLU A 28 -4.70 9.27 11.62
CA GLU A 28 -3.26 9.15 11.35
C GLU A 28 -3.04 7.88 10.53
N ILE A 29 -2.62 8.04 9.28
CA ILE A 29 -2.51 6.93 8.33
C ILE A 29 -1.06 6.49 8.16
N GLU A 30 -0.82 5.20 8.29
CA GLU A 30 0.39 4.53 7.82
C GLU A 30 0.01 3.40 6.83
N GLY A 31 0.94 3.01 5.96
CA GLY A 31 0.71 1.97 4.96
C GLY A 31 1.67 0.80 5.09
N LEU A 32 1.23 -0.39 4.66
CA LEU A 32 2.03 -1.59 4.54
C LEU A 32 1.87 -2.16 3.13
N PHE A 33 2.91 -2.05 2.30
CA PHE A 33 2.91 -2.66 0.97
C PHE A 33 3.37 -4.11 1.04
N TYR A 34 2.45 -5.04 0.78
CA TYR A 34 2.78 -6.46 0.68
C TYR A 34 1.69 -7.25 -0.04
N ASN A 35 2.02 -8.12 -0.97
CA ASN A 35 1.11 -9.17 -1.44
C ASN A 35 1.91 -10.25 -2.17
N PRO A 36 2.10 -11.44 -1.57
CA PRO A 36 2.90 -12.51 -2.16
C PRO A 36 2.21 -13.18 -3.36
N ASN A 37 0.92 -12.94 -3.58
CA ASN A 37 0.14 -13.44 -4.73
C ASN A 37 0.30 -12.58 -6.00
N ILE A 38 1.07 -11.48 -5.96
CA ILE A 38 1.28 -10.68 -7.17
C ILE A 38 2.31 -11.39 -8.04
N HIS A 39 1.88 -11.85 -9.21
CA HIS A 39 2.73 -12.56 -10.17
C HIS A 39 2.61 -11.95 -11.56
N PRO A 40 3.70 -11.92 -12.35
CA PRO A 40 5.08 -12.28 -11.99
C PRO A 40 5.76 -11.18 -11.14
N LEU A 41 7.04 -11.38 -10.75
CA LEU A 41 7.83 -10.40 -9.99
C LEU A 41 7.79 -8.99 -10.59
N ASP A 42 7.76 -8.88 -11.92
CA ASP A 42 7.74 -7.58 -12.60
C ASP A 42 6.46 -6.80 -12.32
N GLU A 43 5.31 -7.47 -12.14
CA GLU A 43 4.07 -6.82 -11.74
C GLU A 43 4.13 -6.34 -10.28
N PHE A 44 4.73 -7.13 -9.38
CA PHE A 44 4.96 -6.70 -7.99
C PHE A 44 5.81 -5.42 -7.95
N LYS A 45 6.91 -5.40 -8.71
CA LYS A 45 7.79 -4.22 -8.82
C LYS A 45 7.06 -3.01 -9.39
N ARG A 46 6.30 -3.18 -10.47
CA ARG A 46 5.50 -2.11 -11.09
C ARG A 46 4.48 -1.51 -10.13
N ARG A 47 3.76 -2.34 -9.38
CA ARG A 47 2.81 -1.87 -8.37
C ARG A 47 3.50 -1.14 -7.21
N GLN A 48 4.66 -1.63 -6.78
CA GLN A 48 5.47 -0.96 -5.76
C GLN A 48 5.96 0.41 -6.23
N GLU A 49 6.44 0.50 -7.47
CA GLU A 49 6.94 1.75 -8.06
C GLU A 49 5.81 2.76 -8.25
N SER A 50 4.67 2.33 -8.80
CA SER A 50 3.47 3.16 -8.91
C SER A 50 3.00 3.68 -7.54
N LEU A 51 3.07 2.86 -6.49
CA LEU A 51 2.76 3.29 -5.13
C LEU A 51 3.76 4.35 -4.64
N LYS A 52 5.07 4.16 -4.87
CA LYS A 52 6.10 5.14 -4.50
C LYS A 52 5.90 6.47 -5.23
N GLU A 53 5.57 6.44 -6.51
CA GLU A 53 5.25 7.64 -7.29
C GLU A 53 4.03 8.35 -6.72
N TYR A 54 2.96 7.62 -6.42
CA TYR A 54 1.77 8.18 -5.79
C TYR A 54 2.08 8.85 -4.44
N LEU A 55 2.84 8.17 -3.58
CA LEU A 55 3.24 8.68 -2.26
C LEU A 55 4.17 9.91 -2.34
N SER A 56 4.84 10.16 -3.47
CA SER A 56 5.63 11.38 -3.65
C SER A 56 4.77 12.65 -3.57
N THR A 57 3.46 12.53 -3.78
CA THR A 57 2.48 13.61 -3.65
C THR A 57 1.92 13.75 -2.22
N MET A 58 2.24 12.82 -1.31
CA MET A 58 1.70 12.71 0.05
C MET A 58 2.81 12.31 1.05
N PRO A 59 3.80 13.20 1.28
CA PRO A 59 4.99 12.88 2.08
C PRO A 59 4.70 12.56 3.56
N GLU A 60 3.51 12.89 4.06
CA GLU A 60 3.06 12.60 5.41
C GLU A 60 2.71 11.13 5.65
N ILE A 61 2.41 10.37 4.58
CA ILE A 61 2.02 8.96 4.70
C ILE A 61 3.27 8.10 4.66
N LYS A 62 3.64 7.55 5.83
CA LYS A 62 4.71 6.56 5.93
C LYS A 62 4.24 5.20 5.44
N VAL A 63 5.02 4.56 4.57
CA VAL A 63 4.74 3.20 4.08
C VAL A 63 5.91 2.26 4.36
N TYR A 64 5.60 1.11 4.94
CA TYR A 64 6.53 0.00 5.12
C TYR A 64 6.42 -0.96 3.94
N TYR A 65 7.56 -1.47 3.49
CA TYR A 65 7.63 -2.40 2.37
C TYR A 65 8.16 -3.74 2.87
N ILE A 66 7.44 -4.82 2.56
CA ILE A 66 7.89 -6.18 2.82
C ILE A 66 8.44 -6.77 1.52
N ASP A 67 9.54 -7.50 1.63
CA ASP A 67 10.17 -8.19 0.50
C ASP A 67 9.21 -9.21 -0.12
N TYR A 68 9.25 -9.29 -1.44
CA TYR A 68 8.42 -10.22 -2.19
C TYR A 68 8.93 -11.66 -2.05
N ASP A 69 8.09 -12.53 -1.47
CA ASP A 69 8.31 -13.97 -1.45
C ASP A 69 7.07 -14.74 -1.96
N PRO A 70 7.07 -15.21 -3.22
CA PRO A 70 5.93 -15.94 -3.79
C PRO A 70 5.72 -17.31 -3.14
N ARG A 71 6.73 -17.87 -2.45
CA ARG A 71 6.62 -19.15 -1.75
C ARG A 71 5.68 -19.05 -0.55
N GLU A 72 5.36 -17.85 -0.07
CA GLU A 72 4.33 -17.68 0.96
C GLU A 72 2.93 -17.92 0.44
N TYR A 73 2.68 -17.67 -0.85
CA TYR A 73 1.37 -17.87 -1.47
C TYR A 73 1.16 -19.30 -1.99
N PHE A 74 2.16 -19.90 -2.64
CA PHE A 74 2.06 -21.23 -3.26
C PHE A 74 2.30 -22.42 -2.31
N ARG A 75 2.04 -22.26 -1.01
CA ARG A 75 2.24 -23.32 0.00
C ARG A 75 1.21 -24.45 -0.11
#